data_AF-A0A258ED04-F1
#
_entry.id   AF-A0A258ED04-F1
#
_cell.length_a   1.000
_cell.length_b   1.000
_cell.length_c   1.000
_cell.angle_alpha   90.00
_cell.angle_beta   90.00
_cell.angle_gamma   90.00
#
_symmetry.space_group_name_H-M   'P 1'
#
loop_
_entity.id
_entity.type
_entity.pdbx_description
1 polymer ?
#
loop_
_entity_poly.entity_id
_entity_poly.type
_entity_poly.pdbx_seq_one_letter_code
_entity_poly.pdbx_strand_id
1 'polypeptide(L)'
;MQEITELEKRIAAALDRIGKGVDRLVSQPRAAAPVSGSAAAPADTVLRAQLEEEKSLTAQLQARLRAARDREAKGDLQEKVDRLTQDLDMQGLELQRMRRVNASLREQLETLRSAQAAGLTEPGLINRAMQAELEALRAMRLTEMAEMDEILAALEPHLTEARNA
;
A
#
# COMPACT_ATOMS: atom_id res chain seq x y z
N MET A 1 -18.65 -49.94 -36.41
CA MET A 1 -20.07 -49.67 -36.07
C MET A 1 -20.56 -50.49 -34.86
N GLN A 2 -20.06 -51.71 -34.61
CA GLN A 2 -20.45 -52.51 -33.43
C GLN A 2 -19.92 -51.93 -32.10
N GLU A 3 -18.67 -51.45 -32.07
CA GLU A 3 -18.05 -50.79 -30.89
C GLU A 3 -18.88 -49.61 -30.34
N ILE A 4 -19.47 -48.80 -31.23
CA ILE A 4 -20.28 -47.64 -30.84
C ILE A 4 -21.56 -48.11 -30.13
N THR A 5 -22.21 -49.16 -30.64
CA THR A 5 -23.43 -49.72 -30.03
C THR A 5 -23.16 -50.39 -28.68
N GLU A 6 -21.95 -50.92 -28.45
CA GLU A 6 -21.56 -51.46 -27.14
C GLU A 6 -21.29 -50.34 -26.13
N LEU A 7 -20.64 -49.26 -26.56
CA LEU A 7 -20.42 -48.07 -25.74
C LEU A 7 -21.75 -47.42 -25.35
N GLU A 8 -22.70 -47.29 -26.28
CA GLU A 8 -24.04 -46.78 -26.02
C GLU A 8 -24.80 -47.62 -24.98
N LYS A 9 -24.76 -48.96 -25.10
CA LYS A 9 -25.36 -49.88 -24.11
C LYS A 9 -24.72 -49.74 -22.73
N ARG A 10 -23.40 -49.58 -22.66
CA ARG A 10 -22.67 -49.38 -21.39
C ARG A 10 -23.01 -48.03 -20.75
N ILE A 11 -23.11 -46.97 -21.54
CA ILE A 11 -23.49 -45.64 -21.06
C ILE A 11 -24.92 -45.65 -20.53
N ALA A 12 -25.87 -46.25 -21.26
CA ALA A 12 -27.25 -46.39 -20.78
C ALA A 12 -27.33 -47.15 -19.45
N ALA A 13 -26.59 -48.26 -19.32
CA ALA A 13 -26.55 -49.03 -18.08
C ALA A 13 -25.89 -48.26 -16.91
N ALA A 14 -24.91 -47.41 -17.18
CA ALA A 14 -24.28 -46.56 -16.18
C ALA A 14 -25.23 -45.45 -15.70
N LEU A 15 -25.95 -44.81 -16.62
CA LEU A 15 -26.95 -43.78 -16.31
C LEU A 15 -28.11 -44.33 -15.48
N ASP A 16 -28.63 -45.52 -15.83
CA ASP A 16 -29.66 -46.20 -15.03
C ASP A 16 -29.19 -46.53 -13.60
N ARG A 17 -27.92 -46.88 -13.44
CA ARG A 17 -27.34 -47.18 -12.12
C ARG A 17 -27.17 -45.93 -11.28
N ILE A 18 -26.80 -44.80 -11.91
CA ILE A 18 -26.73 -43.49 -11.27
C ILE A 18 -28.14 -43.02 -10.87
N GLY A 19 -29.13 -43.13 -11.76
CA GLY A 19 -30.52 -42.79 -11.47
C GLY A 19 -31.06 -43.55 -10.25
N LYS A 20 -30.87 -44.88 -10.21
CA LYS A 20 -31.21 -45.72 -9.05
C LYS A 20 -30.44 -45.35 -7.78
N GLY A 21 -29.21 -44.86 -7.92
CA GLY A 21 -28.38 -44.38 -6.79
C GLY A 21 -28.89 -43.05 -6.22
N VAL A 22 -29.28 -42.12 -7.08
CA VAL A 22 -29.89 -40.84 -6.70
C VAL A 22 -31.26 -41.07 -6.07
N ASP A 23 -32.10 -41.93 -6.66
CA ASP A 23 -33.39 -42.28 -6.07
C ASP A 23 -33.23 -42.94 -4.70
N ARG A 24 -32.19 -43.73 -4.46
CA ARG A 24 -31.86 -44.25 -3.12
C ARG A 24 -31.39 -43.19 -2.14
N LEU A 25 -30.67 -42.16 -2.58
CA LEU A 25 -30.24 -41.05 -1.73
C LEU A 25 -31.41 -40.14 -1.37
N VAL A 26 -32.35 -39.95 -2.31
CA VAL A 26 -33.58 -39.17 -2.10
C VAL A 26 -34.61 -39.96 -1.29
N SER A 27 -34.71 -41.27 -1.52
CA SER A 27 -35.62 -42.17 -0.79
C SER A 27 -35.03 -42.71 0.50
N GLN A 28 -33.73 -42.52 0.74
CA GLN A 28 -33.18 -42.63 2.09
C GLN A 28 -33.85 -41.52 2.90
N PRO A 29 -34.70 -41.86 3.88
CA PRO A 29 -35.07 -40.88 4.88
C PRO A 29 -33.74 -40.41 5.45
N ARG A 30 -33.48 -39.10 5.43
CA ARG A 30 -32.56 -38.50 6.39
C ARG A 30 -33.09 -39.02 7.72
N ALA A 31 -32.44 -40.04 8.29
CA ALA A 31 -32.84 -40.59 9.56
C ALA A 31 -32.81 -39.38 10.50
N ALA A 32 -34.00 -38.88 10.84
CA ALA A 32 -34.15 -38.07 12.02
C ALA A 32 -33.52 -38.94 13.09
N ALA A 33 -32.39 -38.45 13.63
CA ALA A 33 -31.72 -39.12 14.72
C ALA A 33 -32.81 -39.55 15.72
N PRO A 34 -32.78 -40.80 16.20
CA PRO A 34 -33.73 -41.20 17.23
C PRO A 34 -33.56 -40.19 18.36
N VAL A 35 -34.64 -39.49 18.69
CA VAL A 35 -34.78 -38.80 19.96
C VAL A 35 -34.89 -39.89 21.04
N SER A 36 -33.79 -40.61 21.26
CA SER A 36 -33.58 -41.43 22.43
C SER A 36 -33.32 -40.48 23.58
N GLY A 37 -34.40 -40.19 24.32
CA GLY A 37 -34.28 -39.69 25.68
C GLY A 37 -33.37 -40.62 26.50
N SER A 38 -32.49 -40.00 27.27
CA SER A 38 -31.81 -40.58 28.44
C SER A 38 -30.66 -41.55 28.19
N ALA A 39 -29.55 -41.05 27.63
CA ALA A 39 -28.16 -41.48 27.98
C ALA A 39 -27.05 -40.54 27.45
N ALA A 40 -27.32 -39.66 26.48
CA ALA A 40 -26.32 -38.73 25.91
C ALA A 40 -26.21 -37.36 26.61
N ALA A 41 -27.05 -37.10 27.61
CA ALA A 41 -27.17 -35.80 28.28
C ALA A 41 -25.86 -35.21 28.86
N PRO A 42 -24.95 -35.97 29.51
CA PRO A 42 -23.75 -35.38 30.08
C PRO A 42 -22.71 -35.03 29.00
N ALA A 43 -22.59 -35.83 27.93
CA ALA A 43 -21.63 -35.61 26.85
C ALA A 43 -22.01 -34.38 26.00
N ASP A 44 -23.30 -34.21 25.67
CA ASP A 44 -23.80 -33.04 24.94
C ASP A 44 -23.65 -31.75 25.75
N THR A 45 -23.80 -31.79 27.08
CA THR A 45 -23.57 -30.62 27.93
C THR A 45 -22.11 -30.22 28.00
N VAL A 46 -21.18 -31.19 28.03
CA VAL A 46 -19.74 -30.93 28.03
C VAL A 46 -19.28 -30.37 26.68
N LEU A 47 -19.76 -30.93 25.56
CA LEU A 47 -19.46 -30.42 24.23
C LEU A 47 -20.01 -29.00 24.01
N ARG A 48 -21.20 -28.69 24.53
CA ARG A 48 -21.74 -27.32 24.50
C ARG A 48 -20.91 -26.35 25.34
N ALA A 49 -20.46 -26.77 26.53
CA ALA A 49 -19.58 -25.95 27.37
C ALA A 49 -18.25 -25.66 26.67
N GLN A 50 -17.65 -26.68 26.02
CA GLN A 50 -16.42 -26.52 25.22
C GLN A 50 -16.62 -25.59 24.02
N LEU A 51 -17.75 -25.71 23.30
CA LEU A 51 -18.08 -24.78 22.21
C LEU A 51 -18.26 -23.35 22.68
N GLU A 52 -18.90 -23.12 23.83
CA GLU A 52 -19.01 -21.77 24.39
C GLU A 52 -17.66 -21.23 24.88
N GLU A 53 -16.80 -22.09 25.42
CA GLU A 53 -15.42 -21.73 25.77
C GLU A 53 -14.61 -21.36 24.53
N GLU A 54 -14.63 -22.16 23.47
CA GLU A 54 -13.97 -21.86 22.19
C GLU A 54 -14.52 -20.61 21.52
N LYS A 55 -15.85 -20.38 21.56
CA LYS A 55 -16.47 -19.12 21.09
C LYS A 55 -16.00 -17.93 21.91
N SER A 56 -15.87 -18.07 23.22
CA SER A 56 -15.37 -17.00 24.08
C SER A 56 -13.90 -16.69 23.80
N LEU A 57 -13.06 -17.71 23.57
CA LEU A 57 -11.66 -17.57 23.20
C LEU A 57 -11.50 -16.93 21.82
N THR A 58 -12.28 -17.36 20.83
CA THR A 58 -12.26 -16.76 19.50
C THR A 58 -12.74 -15.30 19.52
N ALA A 59 -13.76 -14.97 20.30
CA ALA A 59 -14.19 -13.58 20.49
C ALA A 59 -13.08 -12.71 21.13
N GLN A 60 -12.39 -13.23 22.16
CA GLN A 60 -11.26 -12.54 22.78
C GLN A 60 -10.09 -12.34 21.81
N LEU A 61 -9.75 -13.37 21.02
CA LEU A 61 -8.70 -13.28 20.01
C LEU A 61 -9.06 -12.28 18.91
N GLN A 62 -10.31 -12.26 18.43
CA GLN A 62 -10.78 -11.26 17.47
C GLN A 62 -10.71 -9.84 18.04
N ALA A 63 -11.08 -9.64 19.31
CA ALA A 63 -10.95 -8.34 19.96
C ALA A 63 -9.48 -7.90 20.08
N ARG A 64 -8.57 -8.82 20.43
CA ARG A 64 -7.12 -8.54 20.46
C ARG A 64 -6.56 -8.23 19.07
N LEU A 65 -6.98 -8.95 18.04
CA LEU A 65 -6.57 -8.68 16.66
C LEU A 65 -7.05 -7.31 16.16
N ARG A 66 -8.30 -6.93 16.47
CA ARG A 66 -8.81 -5.59 16.16
C ARG A 66 -7.98 -4.51 16.86
N ALA A 67 -7.74 -4.67 18.16
CA ALA A 67 -6.92 -3.72 18.92
C ALA A 67 -5.47 -3.65 18.42
N ALA A 68 -4.89 -4.75 17.94
CA ALA A 68 -3.56 -4.77 17.33
C ALA A 68 -3.57 -4.02 15.99
N ARG A 69 -4.53 -4.31 15.10
CA ARG A 69 -4.69 -3.60 13.82
C ARG A 69 -4.92 -2.11 13.99
N ASP A 70 -5.71 -1.70 14.98
CA ASP A 70 -5.95 -0.27 15.26
C ASP A 70 -4.67 0.43 15.76
N ARG A 71 -3.77 -0.29 16.44
CA ARG A 71 -2.46 0.23 16.86
C ARG A 71 -1.50 0.32 15.69
N GLU A 72 -1.45 -0.70 14.83
CA GLU A 72 -0.65 -0.71 13.60
C GLU A 72 -1.08 0.45 12.69
N ALA A 73 -2.38 0.60 12.42
CA ALA A 73 -2.89 1.70 11.61
C ALA A 73 -2.56 3.09 12.18
N LYS A 74 -2.56 3.24 13.52
CA LYS A 74 -2.11 4.48 14.17
C LYS A 74 -0.60 4.68 14.03
N GLY A 75 0.20 3.62 14.10
CA GLY A 75 1.64 3.64 13.84
C GLY A 75 1.94 4.10 12.41
N ASP A 76 1.27 3.51 11.42
CA ASP A 76 1.42 3.88 10.01
C ASP A 76 1.06 5.35 9.75
N LEU A 77 -0.01 5.84 10.41
CA LEU A 77 -0.39 7.25 10.33
C LEU A 77 0.64 8.16 10.98
N GLN A 78 1.19 7.78 12.13
CA GLN A 78 2.23 8.54 12.80
C GLN A 78 3.50 8.61 11.95
N GLU A 79 3.94 7.48 11.38
CA GLU A 79 5.08 7.46 10.48
C GLU A 79 4.87 8.34 9.25
N LYS A 80 3.66 8.37 8.68
CA LYS A 80 3.33 9.28 7.57
C LYS A 80 3.39 10.74 7.99
N VAL A 81 2.89 11.09 9.17
CA VAL A 81 2.97 12.46 9.71
C VAL A 81 4.43 12.86 9.93
N ASP A 82 5.24 11.97 10.48
CA ASP A 82 6.66 12.24 10.74
C ASP A 82 7.42 12.47 9.43
N ARG A 83 7.16 11.65 8.39
CA ARG A 83 7.73 11.84 7.04
C ARG A 83 7.29 13.17 6.43
N LEU A 84 5.99 13.46 6.40
CA LEU A 84 5.47 14.73 5.85
C LEU A 84 6.03 15.95 6.59
N THR A 85 6.29 15.83 7.90
CA THR A 85 6.90 16.92 8.69
C THR A 85 8.35 17.14 8.29
N GLN A 86 9.11 16.06 8.07
CA GLN A 86 10.50 16.15 7.57
C GLN A 86 10.55 16.77 6.16
N ASP A 87 9.64 16.37 5.28
CA ASP A 87 9.55 16.92 3.92
C ASP A 87 9.24 18.43 3.95
N LEU A 88 8.32 18.85 4.82
CA LEU A 88 7.99 20.27 5.01
C LEU A 88 9.17 21.08 5.54
N ASP A 89 9.94 20.53 6.49
CA ASP A 89 11.14 21.20 7.01
C ASP A 89 12.21 21.36 5.93
N MET A 90 12.43 20.32 5.12
CA MET A 90 13.36 20.34 3.99
C MET A 90 12.95 21.39 2.95
N GLN A 91 11.68 21.38 2.52
CA GLN A 91 11.14 22.40 1.60
C GLN A 91 11.23 23.80 2.19
N GLY A 92 11.06 23.95 3.51
CA GLY A 92 11.24 25.20 4.23
C GLY A 92 12.66 25.76 4.09
N LEU A 93 13.67 24.90 4.24
CA LEU A 93 15.09 25.27 4.07
C LEU A 93 15.40 25.64 2.62
N GLU A 94 14.86 24.91 1.65
CA GLU A 94 15.04 25.19 0.21
C GLU A 94 14.43 26.54 -0.18
N LEU A 95 13.21 26.83 0.30
CA LEU A 95 12.57 28.12 0.08
C LEU A 95 13.40 29.28 0.66
N GLN A 96 13.98 29.11 1.85
CA GLN A 96 14.87 30.11 2.43
C GLN A 96 16.14 30.31 1.59
N ARG A 97 16.74 29.22 1.10
CA ARG A 97 17.90 29.27 0.21
C ARG A 97 17.57 29.99 -1.10
N MET A 98 16.46 29.66 -1.75
CA MET A 98 15.99 30.33 -2.96
C MET A 98 15.74 31.82 -2.74
N ARG A 99 15.13 32.20 -1.62
CA ARG A 99 14.92 33.61 -1.26
C ARG A 99 16.25 34.37 -1.11
N ARG A 100 17.25 33.75 -0.47
CA ARG A 100 18.58 34.34 -0.31
C ARG A 100 19.29 34.54 -1.66
N VAL A 101 19.25 33.54 -2.54
CA VAL A 101 19.82 33.64 -3.90
C VAL A 101 19.13 34.75 -4.69
N ASN A 102 17.79 34.80 -4.67
CA ASN A 102 17.04 35.86 -5.33
C ASN A 102 17.34 37.26 -4.79
N ALA A 103 17.50 37.41 -3.47
CA ALA A 103 17.87 38.68 -2.87
C ALA A 103 19.26 39.14 -3.34
N SER A 104 20.24 38.23 -3.36
CA SER A 104 21.59 38.52 -3.83
C SER A 104 21.63 38.91 -5.31
N LEU A 105 20.89 38.20 -6.17
CA LEU A 105 20.80 38.54 -7.59
C LEU A 105 20.14 39.92 -7.82
N ARG A 106 19.11 40.26 -7.04
CA ARG A 106 18.47 41.59 -7.13
C ARG A 106 19.42 42.71 -6.72
N GLU A 107 20.18 42.51 -5.64
CA GLU A 107 21.20 43.47 -5.19
C GLU A 107 22.29 43.65 -6.28
N GLN A 108 22.70 42.58 -6.94
CA GLN A 108 23.67 42.64 -8.03
C GLN A 108 23.13 43.35 -9.26
N LEU A 109 21.88 43.12 -9.63
CA LEU A 109 21.24 43.85 -10.72
C LEU A 109 21.12 45.34 -10.39
N GLU A 110 20.85 45.70 -9.15
CA GLU A 110 20.76 47.10 -8.73
C GLU A 110 22.13 47.80 -8.74
N THR A 111 23.19 47.12 -8.27
CA THR A 111 24.56 47.64 -8.35
C THR A 111 25.02 47.81 -9.80
N LEU A 112 24.66 46.90 -10.70
CA LEU A 112 24.94 47.04 -12.13
C LEU A 112 24.16 48.21 -12.76
N ARG A 113 22.86 48.34 -12.46
CA ARG A 113 22.03 49.43 -12.98
C ARG A 113 22.50 50.80 -12.51
N SER A 114 22.85 50.94 -11.24
CA SER A 114 23.38 52.19 -10.68
C SER A 114 24.74 52.55 -11.29
N ALA A 115 25.65 51.57 -11.44
CA ALA A 115 26.92 51.76 -12.13
C ALA A 115 26.73 52.17 -13.60
N GLN A 116 25.78 51.55 -14.29
CA GLN A 116 25.44 51.88 -15.67
C GLN A 116 24.86 53.29 -15.80
N ALA A 117 23.95 53.67 -14.90
CA ALA A 117 23.35 55.02 -14.88
C ALA A 117 24.40 56.11 -14.60
N ALA A 118 25.40 55.81 -13.76
CA ALA A 118 26.51 56.71 -13.48
C ALA A 118 27.60 56.70 -14.58
N GLY A 119 27.50 55.83 -15.58
CA GLY A 119 28.55 55.63 -16.59
C GLY A 119 29.84 54.99 -16.05
N LEU A 120 29.80 54.43 -14.84
CA LEU A 120 30.92 53.82 -14.11
C LEU A 120 30.89 52.28 -14.21
N THR A 121 30.44 51.74 -15.34
CA THR A 121 30.45 50.29 -15.59
C THR A 121 31.87 49.78 -15.78
N GLU A 122 32.44 49.25 -14.70
CA GLU A 122 33.74 48.59 -14.74
C GLU A 122 33.60 47.11 -15.14
N PRO A 123 34.54 46.56 -15.94
CA PRO A 123 34.57 45.14 -16.27
C PRO A 123 34.58 44.21 -15.03
N GLY A 124 35.19 44.67 -13.93
CA GLY A 124 35.22 43.92 -12.67
C GLY A 124 33.86 43.81 -11.96
N LEU A 125 32.91 44.71 -12.21
CA LEU A 125 31.54 44.61 -11.71
C LEU A 125 30.74 43.57 -12.50
N ILE A 126 30.89 43.58 -13.83
CA ILE A 126 30.27 42.60 -14.72
C ILE A 126 30.77 41.19 -14.41
N ASN A 127 32.09 41.01 -14.24
CA ASN A 127 32.67 39.71 -13.89
C ASN A 127 32.14 39.18 -12.54
N ARG A 128 32.00 40.05 -11.54
CA ARG A 128 31.44 39.66 -10.23
C ARG A 128 29.97 39.26 -10.32
N ALA A 129 29.16 40.00 -11.08
CA ALA A 129 27.77 39.64 -11.31
C ALA A 129 27.64 38.31 -12.07
N MET A 130 28.44 38.10 -13.12
CA MET A 130 28.46 36.82 -13.86
C MET A 130 28.91 35.65 -12.97
N GLN A 131 29.91 35.84 -12.10
CA GLN A 131 30.35 34.82 -11.17
C GLN A 131 29.23 34.41 -10.20
N ALA A 132 28.54 35.39 -9.63
CA ALA A 132 27.43 35.11 -8.72
C ALA A 132 26.20 34.51 -9.41
N GLU A 133 25.93 34.87 -10.66
CA GLU A 133 24.90 34.22 -11.47
C GLU A 133 25.27 32.75 -11.73
N LEU A 134 26.53 32.45 -12.06
CA LEU A 134 27.01 31.08 -12.22
C LEU A 134 26.93 30.28 -10.92
N GLU A 135 27.25 30.88 -9.79
CA GLU A 135 27.10 30.26 -8.47
C GLU A 135 25.62 29.98 -8.15
N ALA A 136 24.72 30.91 -8.47
CA ALA A 136 23.28 30.73 -8.33
C ALA A 136 22.75 29.59 -9.22
N LEU A 137 23.15 29.55 -10.50
CA LEU A 137 22.76 28.48 -11.44
C LEU A 137 23.27 27.11 -10.99
N ARG A 138 24.52 27.03 -10.51
CA ARG A 138 25.08 25.79 -9.95
C ARG A 138 24.33 25.36 -8.70
N ALA A 139 23.99 26.30 -7.83
CA ALA A 139 23.20 26.04 -6.64
C ALA A 139 21.81 25.48 -6.98
N MET A 140 21.12 26.07 -7.96
CA MET A 140 19.82 25.61 -8.45
C MET A 140 19.90 24.22 -9.09
N ARG A 141 20.91 23.97 -9.92
CA ARG A 141 21.11 22.66 -10.54
C ARG A 141 21.35 21.56 -9.51
N LEU A 142 22.10 21.84 -8.44
CA LEU A 142 22.33 20.87 -7.37
C LEU A 142 21.04 20.53 -6.61
N THR A 143 20.15 21.51 -6.39
CA THR A 143 18.81 21.25 -5.82
C THR A 143 17.95 20.44 -6.78
N GLU A 144 17.89 20.79 -8.06
CA GLU A 144 17.13 20.03 -9.06
C GLU A 144 17.60 18.57 -9.16
N MET A 145 18.92 18.32 -9.06
CA MET A 145 19.45 16.96 -9.03
C MET A 145 19.04 16.21 -7.75
N ALA A 146 19.09 16.86 -6.59
CA ALA A 146 18.66 16.25 -5.34
C ALA A 146 17.16 15.92 -5.33
N GLU A 147 16.32 16.83 -5.82
CA GLU A 147 14.88 16.60 -6.02
C GLU A 147 14.63 15.44 -6.98
N MET A 148 15.39 15.34 -8.07
CA MET A 148 15.25 14.25 -9.03
C MET A 148 15.67 12.91 -8.44
N ASP A 149 16.74 12.87 -7.64
CA ASP A 149 17.17 11.67 -6.92
C ASP A 149 16.10 11.23 -5.89
N GLU A 150 15.46 12.18 -5.22
CA GLU A 150 14.35 11.92 -4.29
C GLU A 150 13.11 11.36 -5.00
N ILE A 151 12.73 11.94 -6.15
CA ILE A 151 11.64 11.44 -6.99
C ILE A 151 11.95 10.02 -7.46
N LEU A 152 13.18 9.75 -7.90
CA LEU A 152 13.61 8.41 -8.32
C LEU A 152 13.51 7.42 -7.16
N ALA A 153 13.97 7.79 -5.96
CA ALA A 153 13.86 6.95 -4.77
C ALA A 153 12.40 6.66 -4.39
N ALA A 154 11.50 7.63 -4.56
CA ALA A 154 10.07 7.45 -4.34
C ALA A 154 9.39 6.55 -5.40
N LEU A 155 9.87 6.57 -6.64
CA LEU A 155 9.32 5.75 -7.74
C LEU A 155 9.86 4.31 -7.76
N GLU A 156 11.08 4.07 -7.29
CA GLU A 156 11.74 2.76 -7.22
C GLU A 156 10.83 1.65 -6.65
N PRO A 157 10.18 1.79 -5.46
CA PRO A 157 9.31 0.75 -4.92
C PRO A 157 8.16 0.38 -5.88
N HIS A 158 7.51 1.37 -6.50
CA HIS A 158 6.43 1.14 -7.45
C HIS A 158 6.90 0.46 -8.74
N LEU A 159 8.11 0.76 -9.21
CA LEU A 159 8.72 0.08 -10.34
C LEU A 159 9.05 -1.38 -10.01
N THR A 160 9.49 -1.67 -8.78
CA THR A 160 9.73 -3.06 -8.35
C THR A 160 8.43 -3.85 -8.17
N GLU A 161 7.38 -3.25 -7.63
CA GLU A 161 6.05 -3.88 -7.54
C GLU A 161 5.49 -4.20 -8.92
N ALA A 162 5.57 -3.27 -9.88
CA ALA A 162 5.13 -3.49 -11.26
C ALA A 162 5.94 -4.55 -12.01
N ARG A 163 7.22 -4.77 -11.63
CA ARG A 163 8.07 -5.82 -12.20
C ARG A 163 7.82 -7.21 -11.59
N ASN A 164 7.33 -7.24 -10.35
CA ASN A 164 7.05 -8.46 -9.61
C ASN A 164 5.57 -8.91 -9.70
N ALA A 165 4.70 -8.08 -10.28
CA ALA A 165 3.31 -8.36 -10.61
C ALA A 165 3.18 -9.01 -12.00
#